data_AF-A0A0L0EWA3-F1
#
_entry.id   AF-A0A0L0EWA3-F1
#
_cell.length_a   1.000
_cell.length_b   1.000
_cell.length_c   1.000
_cell.angle_alpha   90.00
_cell.angle_beta   90.00
_cell.angle_gamma   90.00
#
_symmetry.space_group_name_H-M   'P 1'
#
loop_
_entity.id
_entity.type
_entity.pdbx_description
1 polymer ?
#
loop_
_entity_poly.entity_id
_entity_poly.type
_entity_poly.pdbx_seq_one_letter_code
_entity_poly.pdbx_strand_id
1 'polypeptide(L)'
;MKLTYLVSALGLLSTAALAQNTAPLTEAQMMQYTSKASKAIIGARADANISLGQEFATLSSTGSTVITRTITHPDASYIKLHFKNVNLANGGKLVVRSADGSERYEYTEANMHAATVNSKLGDDGVTSFSAMSISAETAIVEYTPGSASDSGQISTQAITPAVIDFYDHGTENTPMMEAMNASTDVGIESTCGVNERRDVQCWAGSNPTEFERSRPVARLLMNGSGLCTGWRVGPDNRMFTNEHCVGSASELA
;
A
#
# COMPACT_ATOMS: atom_id res chain seq x y z
N MET A 1 8.24 79.91 33.44
CA MET A 1 8.46 79.01 34.59
C MET A 1 8.10 77.61 34.15
N LYS A 2 8.93 76.63 34.48
CA LYS A 2 8.98 75.25 33.97
C LYS A 2 7.73 74.40 34.32
N LEU A 3 7.71 73.20 33.69
CA LEU A 3 7.11 71.92 34.12
C LEU A 3 5.60 71.75 33.77
N THR A 4 5.09 70.64 33.24
CA THR A 4 5.63 69.34 32.77
C THR A 4 4.48 68.61 32.06
N TYR A 5 4.79 67.86 31.00
CA TYR A 5 3.85 66.95 30.34
C TYR A 5 3.50 65.77 31.25
N LEU A 6 2.21 65.48 31.43
CA LEU A 6 1.72 64.22 32.01
C LEU A 6 1.15 63.36 30.88
N VAL A 7 1.95 62.40 30.45
CA VAL A 7 1.56 61.34 29.51
C VAL A 7 0.71 60.33 30.27
N SER A 8 -0.55 60.17 29.87
CA SER A 8 -1.44 59.12 30.37
C SER A 8 -0.98 57.76 29.81
N ALA A 9 -0.43 56.91 30.68
CA ALA A 9 -0.10 55.53 30.35
C ALA A 9 -1.39 54.70 30.25
N LEU A 10 -1.79 54.36 29.02
CA LEU A 10 -2.74 53.27 28.77
C LEU A 10 -2.00 51.94 28.99
N GLY A 11 -2.24 51.30 30.13
CA GLY A 11 -1.79 49.94 30.39
C GLY A 11 -2.62 48.94 29.58
N LEU A 12 -2.05 48.40 28.51
CA LEU A 12 -2.55 47.19 27.85
C LEU A 12 -2.30 45.99 28.78
N LEU A 13 -3.33 45.56 29.51
CA LEU A 13 -3.34 44.25 30.15
C LEU A 13 -3.52 43.19 29.06
N SER A 14 -2.41 42.70 28.54
CA SER A 14 -2.36 41.53 27.68
C SER A 14 -2.82 40.32 28.47
N THR A 15 -3.97 39.73 28.11
CA THR A 15 -4.38 38.42 28.62
C THR A 15 -3.44 37.38 28.04
N ALA A 16 -2.41 37.01 28.78
CA ALA A 16 -1.57 35.86 28.45
C ALA A 16 -2.47 34.63 28.41
N ALA A 17 -2.60 34.01 27.24
CA ALA A 17 -3.18 32.69 27.12
C ALA A 17 -2.35 31.74 27.99
N LEU A 18 -2.96 31.19 29.04
CA LEU A 18 -2.39 30.10 29.81
C LEU A 18 -2.31 28.90 28.87
N ALA A 19 -1.17 28.74 28.19
CA ALA A 19 -0.80 27.47 27.60
C ALA A 19 -0.82 26.45 28.74
N GLN A 20 -1.81 25.55 28.72
CA GLN A 20 -1.84 24.43 29.64
C GLN A 20 -0.58 23.61 29.37
N ASN A 21 0.42 23.74 30.27
CA ASN A 21 1.55 22.83 30.36
C ASN A 21 0.99 21.46 30.77
N THR A 22 0.42 20.72 29.83
CA THR A 22 0.17 19.30 30.02
C THR A 22 1.53 18.65 30.12
N ALA A 23 1.84 18.10 31.30
CA ALA A 23 3.05 17.30 31.48
C ALA A 23 3.14 16.25 30.36
N PRO A 24 4.35 15.99 29.81
CA PRO A 24 4.51 14.96 28.80
C PRO A 24 3.99 13.63 29.35
N LEU A 25 3.32 12.86 28.48
CA LEU A 25 2.78 11.55 28.84
C LEU A 25 3.89 10.66 29.41
N THR A 26 3.59 9.97 30.51
CA THR A 26 4.53 8.97 31.06
C THR A 26 4.63 7.77 30.11
N GLU A 27 5.73 7.03 30.18
CA GLU A 27 5.93 5.81 29.38
C GLU A 27 4.78 4.80 29.56
N ALA A 28 4.29 4.62 30.79
CA ALA A 28 3.15 3.75 31.08
C ALA A 28 1.86 4.23 30.39
N GLN A 29 1.62 5.54 30.36
CA GLN A 29 0.49 6.11 29.63
C GLN A 29 0.67 5.95 28.12
N MET A 30 1.88 6.18 27.58
CA MET A 30 2.16 5.94 26.16
C MET A 30 1.95 4.47 25.77
N MET A 31 2.34 3.52 26.62
CA MET A 31 2.15 2.07 26.40
C MET A 31 0.68 1.65 26.42
N GLN A 32 -0.15 2.31 27.24
CA GLN A 32 -1.59 2.10 27.23
C GLN A 32 -2.23 2.56 25.90
N TYR A 33 -1.64 3.55 25.22
CA TYR A 33 -2.12 4.02 23.93
C TYR A 33 -1.59 3.20 22.75
N THR A 34 -0.33 2.76 22.78
CA THR A 34 0.24 1.91 21.72
C THR A 34 -0.42 0.53 21.67
N SER A 35 -0.87 0.00 22.82
CA SER A 35 -1.61 -1.29 22.87
C SER A 35 -3.01 -1.25 22.23
N LYS A 36 -3.53 -0.06 21.91
CA LYS A 36 -4.80 0.12 21.17
C LYS A 36 -4.59 0.47 19.69
N ALA A 37 -3.36 0.76 19.28
CA ALA A 37 -3.09 1.06 17.88
C ALA A 37 -3.26 -0.22 17.05
N SER A 38 -3.97 -0.10 15.93
CA SER A 38 -4.20 -1.20 15.00
C SER A 38 -3.93 -0.72 13.58
N LYS A 39 -3.68 -1.67 12.67
CA LYS A 39 -3.47 -1.40 11.25
C LYS A 39 -4.72 -0.71 10.69
N ALA A 40 -4.54 0.40 9.98
CA ALA A 40 -5.64 0.98 9.22
C ALA A 40 -5.98 0.03 8.08
N ILE A 41 -7.28 -0.21 7.85
CA ILE A 41 -7.76 -1.03 6.73
C ILE A 41 -8.13 -0.07 5.61
N ILE A 42 -7.47 -0.24 4.47
CA ILE A 42 -7.62 0.63 3.30
C ILE A 42 -8.02 -0.15 2.05
N GLY A 43 -8.24 -1.44 2.17
CA GLY A 43 -8.62 -2.28 1.06
C GLY A 43 -9.55 -3.39 1.50
N ALA A 44 -10.28 -3.92 0.54
CA ALA A 44 -11.15 -5.06 0.72
C ALA A 44 -10.80 -6.14 -0.31
N ARG A 45 -11.17 -7.38 -0.01
CA ARG A 45 -10.96 -8.53 -0.88
C ARG A 45 -12.20 -8.80 -1.72
N ALA A 46 -11.98 -9.14 -2.98
CA ALA A 46 -12.98 -9.70 -3.87
C ALA A 46 -12.52 -11.07 -4.38
N ASP A 47 -13.41 -12.05 -4.30
CA ASP A 47 -13.20 -13.35 -4.92
C ASP A 47 -13.35 -13.22 -6.45
N ALA A 48 -12.44 -13.85 -7.19
CA ALA A 48 -12.42 -13.76 -8.66
C ALA A 48 -12.55 -15.14 -9.32
N ASN A 49 -11.73 -16.10 -8.88
CA ASN A 49 -11.64 -17.45 -9.45
C ASN A 49 -11.58 -17.44 -10.99
N ILE A 50 -10.76 -16.54 -11.55
CA ILE A 50 -10.62 -16.33 -12.99
C ILE A 50 -9.54 -17.26 -13.53
N SER A 51 -9.91 -18.16 -14.43
CA SER A 51 -8.95 -19.03 -15.11
C SER A 51 -8.09 -18.25 -16.11
N LEU A 52 -6.80 -18.55 -16.08
CA LEU A 52 -5.80 -18.22 -17.11
C LEU A 52 -5.58 -19.47 -17.98
N GLY A 53 -6.67 -19.98 -18.56
CA GLY A 53 -6.68 -21.13 -19.45
C GLY A 53 -6.33 -20.78 -20.90
N GLN A 54 -6.00 -21.81 -21.69
CA GLN A 54 -5.59 -21.69 -23.10
C GLN A 54 -6.70 -21.13 -24.00
N GLU A 55 -7.96 -21.22 -23.58
CA GLU A 55 -9.11 -20.68 -24.30
C GLU A 55 -9.10 -19.14 -24.41
N PHE A 56 -8.27 -18.46 -23.62
CA PHE A 56 -8.07 -17.00 -23.66
C PHE A 56 -6.74 -16.60 -24.30
N ALA A 57 -6.07 -17.55 -24.94
CA ALA A 57 -4.74 -17.35 -25.42
C ALA A 57 -4.70 -16.82 -26.86
N THR A 58 -3.81 -15.88 -27.10
CA THR A 58 -3.55 -15.28 -28.41
C THR A 58 -2.09 -15.52 -28.81
N LEU A 59 -1.80 -15.60 -30.10
CA LEU A 59 -0.44 -15.71 -30.59
C LEU A 59 0.24 -14.34 -30.55
N SER A 60 1.33 -14.23 -29.79
CA SER A 60 2.26 -13.10 -29.83
C SER A 60 2.92 -12.98 -31.21
N SER A 61 3.41 -11.78 -31.54
CA SER A 61 4.28 -11.55 -32.71
C SER A 61 5.55 -12.41 -32.74
N THR A 62 5.96 -12.94 -31.58
CA THR A 62 7.08 -13.88 -31.42
C THR A 62 6.68 -15.35 -31.52
N GLY A 63 5.41 -15.66 -31.81
CA GLY A 63 4.87 -17.03 -31.88
C GLY A 63 4.55 -17.66 -30.52
N SER A 64 4.77 -16.95 -29.41
CA SER A 64 4.43 -17.42 -28.06
C SER A 64 2.96 -17.21 -27.74
N THR A 65 2.34 -18.17 -27.07
CA THR A 65 0.96 -18.07 -26.61
C THR A 65 0.86 -17.14 -25.38
N VAL A 66 0.02 -16.11 -25.45
CA VAL A 66 -0.20 -15.12 -24.38
C VAL A 66 -1.68 -15.08 -24.00
N ILE A 67 -1.96 -15.33 -22.73
CA ILE A 67 -3.28 -15.25 -22.13
C ILE A 67 -3.44 -13.87 -21.49
N THR A 68 -4.47 -13.12 -21.88
CA THR A 68 -4.70 -11.76 -21.37
C THR A 68 -5.98 -11.69 -20.55
N ARG A 69 -5.91 -11.07 -19.36
CA ARG A 69 -7.08 -10.74 -18.53
C ARG A 69 -7.06 -9.28 -18.12
N THR A 70 -8.23 -8.68 -18.06
CA THR A 70 -8.43 -7.35 -17.50
C THR A 70 -9.27 -7.48 -16.25
N ILE A 71 -8.75 -6.98 -15.14
CA ILE A 71 -9.44 -6.93 -13.84
C ILE A 71 -9.73 -5.46 -13.56
N THR A 72 -10.99 -5.12 -13.40
CA THR A 72 -11.44 -3.76 -13.09
C THR A 72 -12.31 -3.80 -11.85
N HIS A 73 -12.04 -2.87 -10.93
CA HIS A 73 -12.88 -2.64 -9.75
C HIS A 73 -13.18 -1.14 -9.68
N PRO A 74 -14.44 -0.71 -9.88
CA PRO A 74 -14.80 0.71 -9.87
C PRO A 74 -14.34 1.41 -8.60
N ASP A 75 -13.83 2.63 -8.74
CA ASP A 75 -13.36 3.47 -7.64
C ASP A 75 -12.19 2.90 -6.83
N ALA A 76 -11.53 1.82 -7.29
CA ALA A 76 -10.41 1.27 -6.56
C ALA A 76 -9.17 2.18 -6.63
N SER A 77 -8.56 2.48 -5.48
CA SER A 77 -7.28 3.22 -5.44
C SER A 77 -6.08 2.38 -5.88
N TYR A 78 -6.21 1.05 -5.82
CA TYR A 78 -5.28 0.09 -6.38
C TYR A 78 -5.94 -1.28 -6.57
N ILE A 79 -5.31 -2.17 -7.35
CA ILE A 79 -5.64 -3.60 -7.45
C ILE A 79 -4.38 -4.43 -7.16
N LYS A 80 -4.48 -5.39 -6.23
CA LYS A 80 -3.43 -6.38 -5.93
C LYS A 80 -3.96 -7.79 -6.20
N LEU A 81 -3.42 -8.43 -7.22
CA LEU A 81 -3.87 -9.75 -7.68
C LEU A 81 -3.11 -10.87 -6.96
N HIS A 82 -3.83 -11.92 -6.57
CA HIS A 82 -3.24 -13.18 -6.12
C HIS A 82 -3.39 -14.25 -7.19
N PHE A 83 -2.37 -15.09 -7.32
CA PHE A 83 -2.30 -16.15 -8.31
C PHE A 83 -2.06 -17.51 -7.68
N LYS A 84 -2.62 -18.57 -8.27
CA LYS A 84 -2.31 -19.97 -7.96
C LYS A 84 -2.02 -20.77 -9.22
N ASN A 85 -1.22 -21.82 -9.07
CA ASN A 85 -0.84 -22.75 -10.14
C ASN A 85 -0.17 -22.08 -11.34
N VAL A 86 0.54 -20.97 -11.12
CA VAL A 86 1.30 -20.31 -12.19
C VAL A 86 2.52 -21.18 -12.51
N ASN A 87 2.68 -21.53 -13.79
CA ASN A 87 3.91 -22.14 -14.29
C ASN A 87 4.78 -21.06 -14.97
N LEU A 88 5.88 -20.68 -14.31
CA LEU A 88 6.89 -19.76 -14.82
C LEU A 88 8.17 -20.46 -15.30
N ALA A 89 8.27 -21.79 -15.16
CA ALA A 89 9.46 -22.54 -15.53
C ALA A 89 9.71 -22.49 -17.05
N ASN A 90 10.95 -22.70 -17.49
CA ASN A 90 11.28 -22.90 -18.90
C ASN A 90 10.75 -21.77 -19.83
N GLY A 91 11.00 -20.52 -19.43
CA GLY A 91 10.60 -19.34 -20.21
C GLY A 91 9.16 -18.87 -19.99
N GLY A 92 8.48 -19.38 -18.96
CA GLY A 92 7.19 -18.85 -18.53
C GLY A 92 7.32 -17.42 -17.99
N LYS A 93 6.27 -16.63 -18.18
CA LYS A 93 6.26 -15.20 -17.83
C LYS A 93 4.88 -14.76 -17.43
N LEU A 94 4.80 -13.97 -16.36
CA LEU A 94 3.58 -13.29 -15.93
C LEU A 94 3.88 -11.80 -15.83
N VAL A 95 2.98 -10.98 -16.37
CA VAL A 95 3.06 -9.52 -16.32
C VAL A 95 1.77 -9.00 -15.74
N VAL A 96 1.88 -8.07 -14.79
CA VAL A 96 0.75 -7.30 -14.25
C VAL A 96 1.06 -5.84 -14.47
N ARG A 97 0.16 -5.11 -15.13
CA ARG A 97 0.39 -3.70 -15.49
C ARG A 97 -0.88 -2.85 -15.46
N SER A 98 -0.71 -1.55 -15.39
CA SER A 98 -1.77 -0.58 -15.64
C SER A 98 -2.18 -0.57 -17.12
N ALA A 99 -3.40 -0.11 -17.39
CA ALA A 99 -3.93 -0.02 -18.75
C ALA A 99 -3.11 0.94 -19.65
N ASP A 100 -2.63 2.04 -19.07
CA ASP A 100 -1.79 3.05 -19.72
C ASP A 100 -0.31 2.65 -19.81
N GLY A 101 0.09 1.55 -19.15
CA GLY A 101 1.46 1.05 -19.12
C GLY A 101 2.43 1.86 -18.26
N SER A 102 1.97 2.86 -17.50
CA SER A 102 2.82 3.65 -16.59
C SER A 102 3.38 2.84 -15.41
N GLU A 103 2.70 1.78 -15.03
CA GLU A 103 3.10 0.84 -13.99
C GLU A 103 3.08 -0.60 -14.51
N ARG A 104 4.17 -1.34 -14.29
CA ARG A 104 4.34 -2.69 -14.84
C ARG A 104 5.28 -3.52 -13.97
N TYR A 105 4.85 -4.72 -13.64
CA TYR A 105 5.61 -5.72 -12.90
C TYR A 105 5.68 -7.02 -13.69
N GLU A 106 6.87 -7.61 -13.74
CA GLU A 106 7.15 -8.84 -14.47
C GLU A 106 7.71 -9.91 -13.55
N TYR A 107 7.22 -11.13 -13.73
CA TYR A 107 7.53 -12.30 -12.95
C TYR A 107 8.01 -13.40 -13.90
N THR A 108 9.19 -13.93 -13.61
CA THR A 108 9.78 -15.08 -14.32
C THR A 108 10.46 -15.98 -13.31
N GLU A 109 10.81 -17.20 -13.69
CA GLU A 109 11.59 -18.12 -12.84
C GLU A 109 12.88 -17.46 -12.29
N ALA A 110 13.53 -16.60 -13.08
CA ALA A 110 14.75 -15.89 -12.69
C ALA A 110 14.50 -14.57 -11.93
N ASN A 111 13.27 -14.05 -11.91
CA ASN A 111 12.93 -12.78 -11.30
C ASN A 111 11.56 -12.83 -10.62
N MET A 112 11.59 -13.10 -9.32
CA MET A 112 10.42 -13.12 -8.43
C MET A 112 10.51 -12.02 -7.35
N HIS A 113 11.43 -11.05 -7.46
CA HIS A 113 11.67 -10.05 -6.41
C HIS A 113 10.46 -9.15 -6.09
N ALA A 114 9.52 -9.02 -7.04
CA ALA A 114 8.29 -8.26 -6.87
C ALA A 114 7.12 -9.12 -6.36
N ALA A 115 7.33 -10.42 -6.11
CA ALA A 115 6.29 -11.30 -5.60
C ALA A 115 6.17 -11.13 -4.09
N THR A 116 4.94 -11.10 -3.58
CA THR A 116 4.71 -11.07 -2.14
C THR A 116 4.16 -12.43 -1.71
N VAL A 117 4.81 -13.03 -0.73
CA VAL A 117 4.49 -14.37 -0.21
C VAL A 117 3.74 -14.24 1.09
N ASN A 118 2.58 -14.89 1.19
CA ASN A 118 1.87 -15.04 2.45
C ASN A 118 1.78 -16.52 2.84
N SER A 119 2.66 -16.94 3.74
CA SER A 119 2.71 -18.32 4.23
C SER A 119 1.40 -18.76 4.90
N LYS A 120 0.57 -17.84 5.42
CA LYS A 120 -0.75 -18.15 5.98
C LYS A 120 -1.78 -18.52 4.91
N LEU A 121 -1.56 -18.13 3.65
CA LEU A 121 -2.37 -18.53 2.49
C LEU A 121 -1.82 -19.78 1.79
N GLY A 122 -0.66 -20.29 2.22
CA GLY A 122 0.02 -21.42 1.58
C GLY A 122 0.85 -21.02 0.37
N ASP A 123 1.23 -19.74 0.26
CA ASP A 123 2.10 -19.28 -0.83
C ASP A 123 3.48 -19.91 -0.76
N ASP A 124 3.98 -20.33 -1.92
CA ASP A 124 5.33 -20.89 -2.10
C ASP A 124 6.29 -19.89 -2.76
N GLY A 125 5.78 -18.74 -3.24
CA GLY A 125 6.57 -17.74 -3.94
C GLY A 125 7.00 -18.14 -5.36
N VAL A 126 6.50 -19.26 -5.86
CA VAL A 126 6.87 -19.83 -7.17
C VAL A 126 5.62 -20.04 -8.03
N THR A 127 4.65 -20.80 -7.52
CA THR A 127 3.39 -21.13 -8.20
C THR A 127 2.18 -20.45 -7.56
N SER A 128 2.29 -20.02 -6.31
CA SER A 128 1.29 -19.25 -5.55
C SER A 128 1.95 -18.05 -4.89
N PHE A 129 1.47 -16.86 -5.23
CA PHE A 129 1.94 -15.57 -4.70
C PHE A 129 0.97 -14.45 -5.07
N SER A 130 1.09 -13.30 -4.41
CA SER A 130 0.46 -12.06 -4.90
C SER A 130 1.46 -11.20 -5.68
N ALA A 131 0.98 -10.55 -6.74
CA ALA A 131 1.73 -9.53 -7.44
C ALA A 131 1.85 -8.23 -6.62
N MET A 132 2.69 -7.31 -7.08
CA MET A 132 2.66 -5.92 -6.67
C MET A 132 1.33 -5.29 -7.05
N SER A 133 0.91 -4.31 -6.27
CA SER A 133 -0.31 -3.56 -6.55
C SER A 133 -0.14 -2.71 -7.81
N ILE A 134 -1.20 -2.58 -8.60
CA ILE A 134 -1.33 -1.57 -9.64
C ILE A 134 -2.16 -0.42 -9.06
N SER A 135 -1.59 0.78 -9.07
CA SER A 135 -2.16 2.04 -8.56
C SER A 135 -3.19 2.62 -9.53
N ALA A 136 -4.18 1.81 -9.90
CA ALA A 136 -5.28 2.17 -10.77
C ALA A 136 -6.50 1.28 -10.48
N GLU A 137 -7.67 1.68 -10.97
CA GLU A 137 -8.90 0.89 -10.89
C GLU A 137 -8.93 -0.32 -11.84
N THR A 138 -7.93 -0.44 -12.73
CA THR A 138 -7.82 -1.53 -13.72
C THR A 138 -6.39 -2.06 -13.78
N ALA A 139 -6.26 -3.38 -13.66
CA ALA A 139 -5.03 -4.14 -13.88
C ALA A 139 -5.18 -5.07 -15.09
N ILE A 140 -4.16 -5.12 -15.93
CA ILE A 140 -4.05 -6.04 -17.06
C ILE A 140 -3.01 -7.11 -16.72
N VAL A 141 -3.41 -8.36 -16.88
CA VAL A 141 -2.57 -9.55 -16.72
C VAL A 141 -2.24 -10.11 -18.08
N GLU A 142 -0.96 -10.36 -18.34
CA GLU A 142 -0.46 -11.06 -19.52
C GLU A 142 0.34 -12.27 -19.04
N TYR A 143 -0.15 -13.48 -19.32
CA TYR A 143 0.45 -14.73 -18.87
C TYR A 143 0.88 -15.58 -20.06
N THR A 144 2.16 -15.93 -20.10
CA THR A 144 2.74 -16.92 -21.00
C THR A 144 3.14 -18.13 -20.17
N PRO A 145 2.41 -19.25 -20.24
CA PRO A 145 2.77 -20.45 -19.50
C PRO A 145 4.15 -20.98 -19.89
N GLY A 146 4.88 -21.45 -18.89
CA GLY A 146 6.12 -22.20 -19.08
C GLY A 146 5.94 -23.50 -19.86
N SER A 147 7.00 -23.94 -20.54
CA SER A 147 6.98 -25.25 -21.22
C SER A 147 7.07 -26.38 -20.19
N ALA A 148 6.24 -27.42 -20.34
CA ALA A 148 6.19 -28.56 -19.41
C ALA A 148 7.42 -29.49 -19.47
N SER A 149 8.40 -29.23 -20.35
CA SER A 149 9.63 -30.02 -20.49
C SER A 149 10.74 -29.21 -21.14
N ASP A 150 12.00 -29.46 -20.76
CA ASP A 150 13.21 -29.04 -21.51
C ASP A 150 13.28 -29.63 -22.94
N SER A 151 12.41 -30.60 -23.27
CA SER A 151 12.47 -31.43 -24.47
C SER A 151 11.29 -31.28 -25.44
N GLY A 152 10.50 -30.20 -25.34
CA GLY A 152 9.41 -29.91 -26.29
C GLY A 152 8.30 -30.98 -26.35
N GLN A 153 8.20 -31.87 -25.36
CA GLN A 153 7.12 -32.85 -25.29
C GLN A 153 5.95 -32.29 -24.48
N ILE A 154 4.78 -32.28 -25.12
CA ILE A 154 3.51 -31.87 -24.52
C ILE A 154 3.11 -32.94 -23.50
N SER A 155 3.32 -32.67 -22.22
CA SER A 155 2.73 -33.44 -21.13
C SER A 155 1.21 -33.32 -21.20
N THR A 156 0.52 -34.46 -21.33
CA THR A 156 -0.95 -34.57 -21.26
C THR A 156 -1.45 -34.72 -19.83
N GLN A 157 -0.63 -34.47 -18.81
CA GLN A 157 -1.14 -34.33 -17.44
C GLN A 157 -2.05 -33.11 -17.37
N ALA A 158 -3.20 -33.27 -16.72
CA ALA A 158 -4.11 -32.17 -16.42
C ALA A 158 -3.35 -31.12 -15.61
N ILE A 159 -2.79 -30.12 -16.30
CA ILE A 159 -2.20 -28.96 -15.67
C ILE A 159 -3.40 -28.22 -15.09
N THR A 160 -3.53 -28.21 -13.76
CA THR A 160 -4.49 -27.33 -13.10
C THR A 160 -4.23 -25.93 -13.64
N PRO A 161 -5.22 -25.28 -14.28
CA PRO A 161 -4.97 -24.01 -14.94
C PRO A 161 -4.51 -22.99 -13.90
N ALA A 162 -3.60 -22.11 -14.30
CA ALA A 162 -3.28 -20.95 -13.49
C ALA A 162 -4.56 -20.14 -13.26
N VAL A 163 -4.74 -19.64 -12.05
CA VAL A 163 -5.95 -18.88 -11.68
C VAL A 163 -5.57 -17.61 -10.94
N ILE A 164 -6.38 -16.57 -11.16
CA ILE A 164 -6.50 -15.45 -10.24
C ILE A 164 -7.63 -15.82 -9.28
N ASP A 165 -7.30 -16.32 -8.10
CA ASP A 165 -8.30 -16.80 -7.13
C ASP A 165 -9.00 -15.63 -6.42
N PHE A 166 -8.25 -14.62 -5.98
CA PHE A 166 -8.80 -13.38 -5.44
C PHE A 166 -7.97 -12.15 -5.83
N TYR A 167 -8.53 -10.97 -5.58
CA TYR A 167 -7.78 -9.72 -5.59
C TYR A 167 -8.19 -8.82 -4.43
N ASP A 168 -7.24 -8.04 -3.93
CA ASP A 168 -7.52 -6.95 -3.00
C ASP A 168 -7.61 -5.63 -3.78
N HIS A 169 -8.55 -4.78 -3.41
CA HIS A 169 -8.74 -3.46 -4.02
C HIS A 169 -8.75 -2.36 -2.97
N GLY A 170 -8.13 -1.22 -3.29
CA GLY A 170 -8.09 -0.06 -2.41
C GLY A 170 -9.45 0.64 -2.32
N THR A 171 -9.83 1.04 -1.11
CA THR A 171 -11.14 1.64 -0.78
C THR A 171 -11.05 3.10 -0.38
N GLU A 172 -9.86 3.70 -0.49
CA GLU A 172 -9.62 5.07 -0.01
C GLU A 172 -10.31 6.14 -0.84
N ASN A 173 -10.62 5.83 -2.11
CA ASN A 173 -11.42 6.68 -2.97
C ASN A 173 -12.94 6.43 -2.76
N THR A 174 -13.32 5.43 -1.96
CA THR A 174 -14.73 5.20 -1.66
C THR A 174 -15.23 6.24 -0.64
N PRO A 175 -16.47 6.73 -0.78
CA PRO A 175 -17.09 7.65 0.18
C PRO A 175 -17.18 7.11 1.61
N MET A 176 -16.85 5.84 1.84
CA MET A 176 -16.89 5.20 3.16
C MET A 176 -15.82 5.75 4.12
N MET A 177 -14.68 6.23 3.59
CA MET A 177 -13.67 6.91 4.41
C MET A 177 -14.13 8.32 4.82
N GLU A 178 -14.96 8.98 3.98
CA GLU A 178 -15.68 10.20 4.38
C GLU A 178 -16.75 9.90 5.46
N ALA A 179 -17.40 8.73 5.41
CA ALA A 179 -18.38 8.31 6.43
C ALA A 179 -17.75 7.88 7.77
N MET A 180 -16.53 7.32 7.78
CA MET A 180 -15.79 7.06 9.03
C MET A 180 -15.42 8.35 9.77
N ASN A 181 -15.19 9.45 9.03
CA ASN A 181 -15.04 10.80 9.61
C ASN A 181 -16.36 11.38 10.17
N ALA A 182 -17.50 10.74 9.92
CA ALA A 182 -18.81 11.15 10.43
C ALA A 182 -19.29 10.32 11.65
N SER A 183 -18.45 9.42 12.17
CA SER A 183 -18.79 8.65 13.37
C SER A 183 -18.84 9.55 14.60
N THR A 184 -19.87 9.37 15.45
CA THR A 184 -20.07 10.16 16.68
C THR A 184 -19.34 9.58 17.91
N ASP A 185 -18.54 8.53 17.72
CA ASP A 185 -17.67 8.00 18.76
C ASP A 185 -16.43 8.89 18.84
N VAL A 186 -16.31 9.69 19.91
CA VAL A 186 -15.11 10.50 20.16
C VAL A 186 -14.03 9.56 20.68
N GLY A 187 -13.51 8.74 19.76
CA GLY A 187 -12.36 7.90 20.00
C GLY A 187 -11.12 8.73 20.31
N ILE A 188 -9.99 8.05 20.51
CA ILE A 188 -8.70 8.73 20.60
C ILE A 188 -8.35 9.24 19.21
N GLU A 189 -8.49 10.55 19.03
CA GLU A 189 -8.13 11.19 17.77
C GLU A 189 -6.63 11.47 17.70
N SER A 190 -6.08 11.30 16.51
CA SER A 190 -4.68 11.66 16.22
C SER A 190 -4.48 13.19 16.14
N THR A 191 -5.57 13.96 16.11
CA THR A 191 -5.62 15.42 16.21
C THR A 191 -6.73 15.82 17.17
N CYS A 192 -6.40 16.64 18.16
CA CYS A 192 -7.40 17.32 18.96
C CYS A 192 -7.84 18.61 18.25
N GLY A 193 -9.13 18.95 18.27
CA GLY A 193 -9.64 20.21 17.71
C GLY A 193 -9.88 20.17 16.21
N VAL A 194 -9.62 21.29 15.50
CA VAL A 194 -9.83 21.37 14.05
C VAL A 194 -8.78 20.53 13.33
N ASN A 195 -9.19 19.80 12.29
CA ASN A 195 -8.25 19.05 11.46
C ASN A 195 -7.41 20.01 10.60
N GLU A 196 -6.18 20.25 11.05
CA GLU A 196 -5.19 21.10 10.38
C GLU A 196 -4.32 20.32 9.37
N ARG A 197 -4.53 19.01 9.23
CA ARG A 197 -3.78 18.22 8.24
C ARG A 197 -4.08 18.71 6.84
N ARG A 198 -3.03 18.78 6.03
CA ARG A 198 -3.07 19.12 4.61
C ARG A 198 -2.09 18.21 3.89
N ASP A 199 -2.31 18.02 2.60
CA ASP A 199 -1.35 17.33 1.74
C ASP A 199 0.02 17.98 1.87
N VAL A 200 1.06 17.15 1.88
CA VAL A 200 2.43 17.59 2.17
C VAL A 200 2.89 18.73 1.25
N GLN A 201 2.42 18.74 0.01
CA GLN A 201 2.73 19.78 -0.98
C GLN A 201 2.27 21.19 -0.56
N CYS A 202 1.20 21.29 0.23
CA CYS A 202 0.71 22.58 0.75
C CYS A 202 1.73 23.25 1.68
N TRP A 203 2.63 22.48 2.29
CA TRP A 203 3.63 22.97 3.24
C TRP A 203 4.97 23.35 2.59
N ALA A 204 5.17 23.08 1.31
CA ALA A 204 6.46 23.27 0.63
C ALA A 204 6.97 24.72 0.70
N GLY A 205 6.07 25.72 0.67
CA GLY A 205 6.44 27.13 0.74
C GLY A 205 6.65 27.67 2.16
N SER A 206 5.82 27.25 3.12
CA SER A 206 5.85 27.77 4.49
C SER A 206 6.80 26.99 5.41
N ASN A 207 7.04 25.71 5.11
CA ASN A 207 7.83 24.78 5.92
C ASN A 207 8.78 23.95 5.04
N PRO A 208 9.69 24.60 4.29
CA PRO A 208 10.51 23.92 3.29
C PRO A 208 11.44 22.87 3.92
N THR A 209 11.94 23.08 5.13
CA THR A 209 12.82 22.12 5.81
C THR A 209 12.08 20.83 6.19
N GLU A 210 10.88 20.96 6.76
CA GLU A 210 10.04 19.81 7.14
C GLU A 210 9.53 19.07 5.90
N PHE A 211 9.16 19.82 4.85
CA PHE A 211 8.80 19.26 3.54
C PHE A 211 9.94 18.41 2.97
N GLU A 212 11.17 18.92 2.94
CA GLU A 212 12.32 18.14 2.45
C GLU A 212 12.58 16.88 3.29
N ARG A 213 12.29 16.91 4.60
CA ARG A 213 12.40 15.76 5.50
C ARG A 213 11.28 14.73 5.33
N SER A 214 10.23 15.00 4.56
CA SER A 214 9.17 14.03 4.29
C SER A 214 9.54 13.02 3.19
N ARG A 215 10.57 13.30 2.37
CA ARG A 215 11.00 12.44 1.26
C ARG A 215 11.23 10.95 1.60
N PRO A 216 11.83 10.58 2.75
CA PRO A 216 12.04 9.17 3.09
C PRO A 216 10.80 8.50 3.73
N VAL A 217 9.68 9.21 3.87
CA VAL A 217 8.43 8.64 4.38
C VAL A 217 7.79 7.80 3.28
N ALA A 218 7.42 6.57 3.62
CA ALA A 218 6.80 5.61 2.73
C ALA A 218 5.44 5.17 3.28
N ARG A 219 4.56 4.83 2.35
CA ARG A 219 3.30 4.15 2.63
C ARG A 219 3.51 2.64 2.54
N LEU A 220 3.16 1.92 3.60
CA LEU A 220 3.28 0.46 3.65
C LEU A 220 1.91 -0.16 3.42
N LEU A 221 1.77 -0.88 2.31
CA LEU A 221 0.60 -1.70 2.00
C LEU A 221 0.93 -3.17 2.31
N MET A 222 0.29 -3.72 3.33
CA MET A 222 0.58 -5.06 3.87
C MET A 222 -0.60 -6.00 3.61
N ASN A 223 -0.31 -7.21 3.14
CA ASN A 223 -1.31 -8.25 2.87
C ASN A 223 -2.52 -7.77 2.05
N GLY A 224 -2.28 -6.80 1.16
CA GLY A 224 -3.29 -6.28 0.23
C GLY A 224 -4.33 -5.33 0.82
N SER A 225 -4.37 -5.11 2.13
CA SER A 225 -5.41 -4.24 2.75
C SER A 225 -4.95 -3.44 3.96
N GLY A 226 -3.87 -3.85 4.65
CA GLY A 226 -3.36 -3.15 5.83
C GLY A 226 -2.48 -1.98 5.44
N LEU A 227 -2.66 -0.84 6.11
CA LEU A 227 -1.87 0.37 5.92
C LEU A 227 -1.07 0.72 7.16
N CYS A 228 0.21 1.03 6.97
CA CYS A 228 1.06 1.69 7.95
C CYS A 228 1.99 2.71 7.30
N THR A 229 2.70 3.47 8.12
CA THR A 229 3.80 4.35 7.69
C THR A 229 5.14 3.66 7.90
N GLY A 230 6.05 3.85 6.95
CA GLY A 230 7.45 3.46 7.07
C GLY A 230 8.37 4.63 6.79
N TRP A 231 9.62 4.51 7.21
CA TRP A 231 10.68 5.47 6.93
C TRP A 231 11.89 4.72 6.37
N ARG A 232 12.40 5.14 5.21
CA ARG A 232 13.70 4.66 4.74
C ARG A 232 14.80 5.18 5.65
N VAL A 233 15.68 4.29 6.12
CA VAL A 233 16.76 4.63 7.05
C VAL A 233 18.10 4.46 6.36
N GLY A 234 18.68 5.57 5.92
CA GLY A 234 19.98 5.61 5.26
C GLY A 234 19.93 5.24 3.77
N PRO A 235 21.11 5.13 3.12
CA PRO A 235 21.21 4.84 1.69
C PRO A 235 20.90 3.37 1.35
N ASP A 236 20.96 2.46 2.31
CA ASP A 236 20.75 1.03 2.11
C ASP A 236 19.25 0.64 2.05
N ASN A 237 18.96 -0.65 1.83
CA ASN A 237 17.62 -1.24 1.86
C ASN A 237 17.15 -1.49 3.29
N ARG A 238 17.10 -0.43 4.11
CA ARG A 238 16.62 -0.48 5.49
C ARG A 238 15.43 0.45 5.67
N MET A 239 14.43 -0.03 6.39
CA MET A 239 13.26 0.74 6.76
C MET A 239 12.94 0.58 8.25
N PHE A 240 12.30 1.59 8.81
CA PHE A 240 11.74 1.59 10.16
C PHE A 240 10.22 1.72 10.08
N THR A 241 9.49 1.02 10.93
CA THR A 241 8.02 1.07 11.07
C THR A 241 7.63 0.59 12.47
N ASN A 242 6.33 0.56 12.78
CA ASN A 242 5.83 0.06 14.05
C ASN A 242 5.80 -1.48 14.08
N GLU A 243 6.10 -2.08 15.22
CA GLU A 243 6.10 -3.55 15.38
C GLU A 243 4.72 -4.17 15.15
N HIS A 244 3.64 -3.50 15.57
CA HIS A 244 2.29 -3.98 15.28
C HIS A 244 1.97 -3.99 13.77
N CYS A 245 2.73 -3.25 12.96
CA CYS A 245 2.62 -3.29 11.51
C CYS A 245 3.36 -4.52 10.95
N VAL A 246 4.61 -4.70 11.38
CA VAL A 246 5.52 -5.76 10.97
C VAL A 246 6.19 -6.34 12.21
N GLY A 247 5.72 -7.51 12.66
CA GLY A 247 6.21 -8.15 13.89
C GLY A 247 7.62 -8.74 13.73
N SER A 248 7.99 -9.09 12.51
CA SER A 248 9.33 -9.58 12.19
C SER A 248 9.69 -9.37 10.71
N ALA A 249 10.99 -9.37 10.41
CA ALA A 249 11.48 -9.22 9.04
C ALA A 249 10.99 -10.33 8.09
N SER A 250 10.65 -11.52 8.61
CA SER A 250 10.10 -12.61 7.79
C SER A 250 8.69 -12.34 7.26
N GLU A 251 7.97 -11.34 7.79
CA GLU A 251 6.68 -10.91 7.24
C GLU A 251 6.83 -10.00 6.01
N LEU A 252 8.07 -9.60 5.68
CA LEU A 252 8.42 -8.74 4.54
C LEU A 252 9.28 -9.46 3.49
N ALA A 253 9.55 -10.75 3.69
CA ALA A 253 10.45 -11.57 2.87
C ALA A 253 9.68 -12.41 1.84
#